data_AF-A0AAJ6D9G0-F1
#
_entry.id   AF-A0AAJ6D9G0-F1
#
_cell.length_a   1.000
_cell.length_b   1.000
_cell.length_c   1.000
_cell.angle_alpha   90.00
_cell.angle_beta   90.00
_cell.angle_gamma   90.00
#
_symmetry.space_group_name_H-M   'P 1'
#
loop_
_entity.id
_entity.type
_entity.pdbx_description
1 polymer ?
#
loop_
_entity_poly.entity_id
_entity_poly.type
_entity_poly.pdbx_seq_one_letter_code
_entity_poly.pdbx_strand_id
1 'polypeptide(L)'
;MGSKLYLVMIAYSVAMVANAADCDFGRPIGKCTPTITLERAYGSAPSYGAELLVRSSARNCSKVEYFVNSTPYETVLKNKNADTESLFGTKPVSSRDIRISGCTAYANKSDSSSHGAAPATGMVASGFSGHWAGQVRWLFVADPADIVISTRGSTVTGTWHDGKSGFNTPFSGSVNGNTLTFNYVAQGDGSHGTATMTMTGQNTATIRFAAAPATFSGALTRSP
;
A
#
# COMPACT_ATOMS: atom_id res chain seq x y z
N MET A 1 65.75 18.13 3.71
CA MET A 1 64.98 17.43 2.65
C MET A 1 63.66 17.00 3.25
N GLY A 2 62.59 17.77 3.01
CA GLY A 2 61.28 17.56 3.64
C GLY A 2 60.34 16.75 2.73
N SER A 3 59.85 15.62 3.24
CA SER A 3 58.94 14.71 2.55
C SER A 3 57.55 15.34 2.40
N LYS A 4 57.08 15.48 1.15
CA LYS A 4 55.71 15.92 0.84
C LYS A 4 54.75 14.73 0.98
N LEU A 5 53.82 14.84 1.92
CA LEU A 5 52.73 13.91 2.14
C LEU A 5 51.64 14.17 1.07
N TYR A 6 51.38 13.20 0.19
CA TYR A 6 50.28 13.29 -0.78
C TYR A 6 49.01 12.68 -0.18
N LEU A 7 47.97 13.51 -0.08
CA LEU A 7 46.66 13.13 0.42
C LEU A 7 45.80 12.64 -0.76
N VAL A 8 45.55 11.34 -0.84
CA VAL A 8 44.70 10.72 -1.87
C VAL A 8 43.24 10.79 -1.41
N MET A 9 42.48 11.71 -2.00
CA MET A 9 41.03 11.80 -1.83
C MET A 9 40.34 10.77 -2.75
N ILE A 10 39.84 9.68 -2.17
CA ILE A 10 39.01 8.69 -2.87
C ILE A 10 37.55 9.15 -2.79
N ALA A 11 37.03 9.70 -3.89
CA ALA A 11 35.61 10.04 -4.01
C ALA A 11 34.79 8.79 -4.34
N TYR A 12 34.04 8.28 -3.36
CA TYR A 12 33.05 7.22 -3.56
C TYR A 12 31.76 7.84 -4.12
N SER A 13 31.54 7.71 -5.43
CA SER A 13 30.25 8.04 -6.06
C SER A 13 29.29 6.86 -5.90
N VAL A 14 28.40 6.90 -4.90
CA VAL A 14 27.31 5.93 -4.79
C VAL A 14 26.23 6.32 -5.81
N ALA A 15 26.20 5.63 -6.95
CA ALA A 15 25.12 5.76 -7.91
C ALA A 15 23.84 5.16 -7.30
N MET A 16 22.92 6.02 -6.86
CA MET A 16 21.57 5.60 -6.47
C MET A 16 20.80 5.23 -7.75
N VAL A 17 20.67 3.93 -8.02
CA VAL A 17 19.81 3.44 -9.11
C VAL A 17 18.36 3.55 -8.66
N ALA A 18 17.70 4.65 -9.03
CA ALA A 18 16.26 4.78 -8.91
C ALA A 18 15.59 3.87 -9.96
N ASN A 19 15.26 2.64 -9.57
CA ASN A 19 14.43 1.77 -10.39
C ASN A 19 13.00 2.32 -10.38
N ALA A 20 12.61 3.08 -11.42
CA ALA A 20 11.23 3.44 -11.62
C ALA A 20 10.46 2.18 -12.04
N ALA A 21 9.76 1.55 -11.10
CA ALA A 21 8.89 0.43 -11.42
C ALA A 21 7.72 0.93 -12.29
N ASP A 22 7.68 0.52 -13.55
CA ASP A 22 6.57 0.85 -14.45
C ASP A 22 5.36 -0.06 -14.17
N CYS A 23 4.14 0.43 -14.41
CA CYS A 23 2.94 -0.39 -14.29
C CYS A 23 2.80 -1.36 -15.47
N ASP A 24 2.45 -2.61 -15.17
CA ASP A 24 2.08 -3.62 -16.15
C ASP A 24 0.55 -3.64 -16.33
N PHE A 25 0.05 -2.83 -17.26
CA PHE A 25 -1.38 -2.73 -17.55
C PHE A 25 -1.98 -4.00 -18.18
N GLY A 26 -1.15 -4.96 -18.62
CA GLY A 26 -1.61 -6.27 -19.07
C GLY A 26 -1.94 -7.23 -17.93
N ARG A 27 -1.56 -6.88 -16.69
CA ARG A 27 -1.72 -7.73 -15.51
C ARG A 27 -2.49 -7.00 -14.40
N PRO A 28 -3.83 -6.89 -14.51
CA PRO A 28 -4.64 -6.37 -13.42
C PRO A 28 -4.55 -7.33 -12.23
N ILE A 29 -4.18 -6.81 -11.06
CA ILE A 29 -4.02 -7.59 -9.82
C ILE A 29 -5.19 -7.40 -8.86
N GLY A 30 -6.10 -6.46 -9.12
CA GLY A 30 -7.31 -6.29 -8.31
C GLY A 30 -8.02 -4.96 -8.55
N LYS A 31 -9.08 -4.74 -7.77
CA LYS A 31 -9.75 -3.44 -7.67
C LYS A 31 -9.14 -2.64 -6.52
N CYS A 32 -9.09 -1.32 -6.68
CA CYS A 32 -8.71 -0.40 -5.62
C CYS A 32 -9.88 0.50 -5.22
N THR A 33 -9.73 1.21 -4.11
CA THR A 33 -10.69 2.21 -3.64
C THR A 33 -10.10 3.58 -3.93
N PRO A 34 -10.67 4.35 -4.87
CA PRO A 34 -10.20 5.69 -5.17
C PRO A 34 -10.89 6.73 -4.30
N THR A 35 -10.20 7.84 -4.05
CA THR A 35 -10.78 9.05 -3.46
C THR A 35 -10.33 10.24 -4.29
N ILE A 36 -11.26 11.11 -4.69
CA ILE A 36 -10.94 12.34 -5.44
C ILE A 36 -11.44 13.53 -4.65
N THR A 37 -10.53 14.48 -4.38
CA THR A 37 -10.85 15.71 -3.64
C THR A 37 -10.58 16.92 -4.52
N LEU A 38 -11.52 17.85 -4.60
CA LEU A 38 -11.31 19.15 -5.23
C LEU A 38 -10.51 20.03 -4.26
N GLU A 39 -9.24 20.30 -4.56
CA GLU A 39 -8.40 21.14 -3.71
C GLU A 39 -8.64 22.62 -3.99
N ARG A 40 -8.70 22.98 -5.27
CA ARG A 40 -8.89 24.36 -5.70
C ARG A 40 -9.76 24.41 -6.96
N ALA A 41 -10.64 25.40 -7.02
CA ALA A 41 -11.32 25.82 -8.24
C ALA A 41 -11.04 27.30 -8.45
N TYR A 42 -10.73 27.70 -9.68
CA TYR A 42 -10.34 29.08 -10.01
C TYR A 42 -10.75 29.46 -11.43
N GLY A 43 -10.54 30.73 -11.78
CA GLY A 43 -10.94 31.29 -13.07
C GLY A 43 -12.35 31.89 -13.07
N SER A 44 -12.70 32.47 -14.20
CA SER A 44 -13.96 33.16 -14.46
C SER A 44 -14.34 33.00 -15.93
N ALA A 45 -15.61 33.22 -16.26
CA ALA A 45 -16.06 33.07 -17.64
C ALA A 45 -15.14 33.85 -18.62
N PRO A 46 -14.71 33.23 -19.74
CA PRO A 46 -15.12 31.92 -20.25
C PRO A 46 -14.22 30.74 -19.83
N SER A 47 -13.23 30.92 -18.96
CA SER A 47 -12.21 29.91 -18.64
C SER A 47 -12.12 29.62 -17.13
N TYR A 48 -12.33 28.36 -16.79
CA TYR A 48 -12.28 27.85 -15.43
C TYR A 48 -11.18 26.78 -15.31
N GLY A 49 -10.56 26.72 -14.15
CA GLY A 49 -9.57 25.72 -13.79
C GLY A 49 -9.90 25.04 -12.47
N ALA A 50 -9.41 23.83 -12.28
CA ALA A 50 -9.52 23.10 -11.03
C ALA A 50 -8.30 22.21 -10.79
N GLU A 51 -7.94 22.03 -9.53
CA GLU A 51 -6.95 21.06 -9.09
C GLU A 51 -7.62 19.97 -8.27
N LEU A 52 -7.40 18.72 -8.68
CA LEU A 52 -7.95 17.55 -8.03
C LEU A 52 -6.83 16.72 -7.42
N LEU A 53 -6.94 16.37 -6.14
CA LEU A 53 -6.12 15.34 -5.52
C LEU A 53 -6.77 13.98 -5.75
N VAL A 54 -6.17 13.16 -6.59
CA VAL A 54 -6.59 11.79 -6.89
C VAL A 54 -5.78 10.82 -6.03
N ARG A 55 -6.45 10.02 -5.21
CA ARG A 55 -5.84 9.01 -4.35
C ARG A 55 -6.39 7.63 -4.65
N SER A 56 -5.56 6.61 -4.41
CA SER A 56 -5.90 5.20 -4.54
C SER A 56 -5.46 4.44 -3.30
N SER A 57 -6.20 3.39 -2.95
CA SER A 57 -5.75 2.43 -1.94
C SER A 57 -4.59 1.54 -2.40
N ALA A 58 -4.33 1.47 -3.71
CA ALA A 58 -3.18 0.74 -4.26
C ALA A 58 -1.88 1.56 -4.09
N ARG A 59 -0.81 0.91 -3.63
CA ARG A 59 0.45 1.58 -3.28
C ARG A 59 1.31 1.98 -4.47
N ASN A 60 1.39 1.12 -5.49
CA ASN A 60 2.43 1.25 -6.52
C ASN A 60 1.87 1.50 -7.91
N CYS A 61 0.87 0.74 -8.33
CA CYS A 61 0.35 0.85 -9.68
C CYS A 61 -1.16 0.75 -9.67
N SER A 62 -1.82 1.87 -10.01
CA SER A 62 -3.25 1.87 -10.25
C SER A 62 -3.67 2.87 -11.30
N LYS A 63 -4.82 2.58 -11.91
CA LYS A 63 -5.53 3.48 -12.81
C LYS A 63 -6.86 3.84 -12.17
N VAL A 64 -7.08 5.11 -11.93
CA VAL A 64 -8.34 5.67 -11.42
C VAL A 64 -9.07 6.30 -12.59
N GLU A 65 -10.30 5.87 -12.84
CA GLU A 65 -11.15 6.35 -13.94
C GLU A 65 -12.31 7.13 -13.32
N TYR A 66 -12.56 8.34 -13.81
CA TYR A 66 -13.57 9.23 -13.26
C TYR A 66 -14.12 10.19 -14.32
N PHE A 67 -15.21 10.87 -13.98
CA PHE A 67 -15.82 11.90 -14.81
C PHE A 67 -15.79 13.22 -14.08
N VAL A 68 -15.58 14.31 -14.82
CA VAL A 68 -15.79 15.68 -14.35
C VAL A 68 -16.73 16.36 -15.34
N ASN A 69 -17.90 16.82 -14.89
CA ASN A 69 -18.93 17.41 -15.77
C ASN A 69 -19.32 16.48 -16.95
N SER A 70 -19.36 15.17 -16.72
CA SER A 70 -19.59 14.11 -17.74
C SER A 70 -18.47 13.90 -18.76
N THR A 71 -17.33 14.59 -18.63
CA THR A 71 -16.13 14.33 -19.42
C THR A 71 -15.29 13.25 -18.74
N PRO A 72 -14.89 12.16 -19.44
CA PRO A 72 -14.08 11.10 -18.85
C PRO A 72 -12.61 11.54 -18.69
N TYR A 73 -12.02 11.14 -17.57
CA TYR A 73 -10.61 11.31 -17.23
C TYR A 73 -10.06 10.01 -16.64
N GLU A 74 -8.75 9.83 -16.77
CA GLU A 74 -8.01 8.78 -16.09
C GLU A 74 -6.73 9.33 -15.47
N THR A 75 -6.41 8.83 -14.29
CA THR A 75 -5.15 9.12 -13.59
C THR A 75 -4.42 7.82 -13.35
N VAL A 76 -3.17 7.77 -13.80
CA VAL A 76 -2.28 6.64 -13.58
C VAL A 76 -1.31 6.98 -12.46
N LEU A 77 -1.46 6.27 -11.35
CA LEU A 77 -0.59 6.41 -10.19
C LEU A 77 0.54 5.37 -10.30
N LYS A 78 1.74 5.83 -10.69
CA LYS A 78 2.96 5.03 -10.82
C LYS A 78 3.91 5.27 -9.64
N ASN A 79 4.28 4.23 -8.93
CA ASN A 79 5.11 4.25 -7.70
C ASN A 79 4.60 5.20 -6.61
N LYS A 80 3.32 5.53 -6.67
CA LYS A 80 2.64 6.41 -5.72
C LYS A 80 1.18 6.02 -5.64
N ASN A 81 0.52 6.48 -4.58
CA ASN A 81 -0.89 6.24 -4.33
C ASN A 81 -1.72 7.54 -4.35
N ALA A 82 -1.10 8.65 -4.74
CA ALA A 82 -1.75 9.94 -4.86
C ALA A 82 -1.06 10.78 -5.95
N ASP A 83 -1.84 11.60 -6.65
CA ASP A 83 -1.33 12.63 -7.56
C ASP A 83 -2.30 13.80 -7.66
N THR A 84 -1.78 14.96 -8.05
CA THR A 84 -2.60 16.15 -8.30
C THR A 84 -2.80 16.33 -9.80
N GLU A 85 -4.05 16.42 -10.22
CA GLU A 85 -4.47 16.65 -11.61
C GLU A 85 -4.95 18.08 -11.79
N SER A 86 -4.57 18.71 -12.90
CA SER A 86 -5.03 20.05 -13.26
C SER A 86 -5.99 19.97 -14.44
N LEU A 87 -7.18 20.53 -14.27
CA LEU A 87 -8.25 20.55 -15.26
C LEU A 87 -8.53 21.96 -15.71
N PHE A 88 -8.86 22.12 -16.99
CA PHE A 88 -9.29 23.39 -17.57
C PHE A 88 -10.53 23.18 -18.44
N GLY A 89 -11.47 24.14 -18.40
CA GLY A 89 -12.70 24.04 -19.16
C GLY A 89 -13.51 25.34 -19.18
N THR A 90 -14.68 25.30 -19.80
CA THR A 90 -15.58 26.45 -19.95
C THR A 90 -16.69 26.52 -18.91
N LYS A 91 -16.72 25.56 -17.98
CA LYS A 91 -17.70 25.49 -16.89
C LYS A 91 -16.98 25.40 -15.55
N PRO A 92 -17.53 26.03 -14.49
CA PRO A 92 -17.04 25.82 -13.14
C PRO A 92 -17.05 24.34 -12.76
N VAL A 93 -16.04 23.90 -12.00
CA VAL A 93 -15.96 22.55 -11.46
C VAL A 93 -16.25 22.59 -9.97
N SER A 94 -17.13 21.71 -9.50
CA SER A 94 -17.46 21.52 -8.09
C SER A 94 -17.40 20.05 -7.72
N SER A 95 -17.28 19.74 -6.42
CA SER A 95 -17.13 18.34 -5.95
C SER A 95 -18.26 17.41 -6.38
N ARG A 96 -19.48 17.94 -6.58
CA ARG A 96 -20.64 17.16 -7.07
C ARG A 96 -20.53 16.76 -8.55
N ASP A 97 -19.68 17.44 -9.31
CA ASP A 97 -19.49 17.18 -10.73
C ASP A 97 -18.49 16.05 -10.97
N ILE A 98 -17.81 15.60 -9.91
CA ILE A 98 -16.81 14.53 -9.91
C ILE A 98 -17.50 13.20 -9.61
N ARG A 99 -17.40 12.24 -10.53
CA ARG A 99 -17.98 10.90 -10.36
C ARG A 99 -16.93 9.83 -10.66
N ILE A 100 -16.62 9.02 -9.66
CA ILE A 100 -15.70 7.89 -9.82
C ILE A 100 -16.38 6.81 -10.68
N SER A 101 -15.68 6.35 -11.72
CA SER A 101 -16.11 5.26 -12.59
C SER A 101 -15.48 3.93 -12.18
N GLY A 102 -14.18 3.93 -11.88
CA GLY A 102 -13.44 2.71 -11.59
C GLY A 102 -12.06 2.96 -10.99
N CYS A 103 -11.50 1.90 -10.40
CA CYS A 103 -10.12 1.87 -9.94
C CYS A 103 -9.58 0.45 -10.07
N THR A 104 -8.52 0.30 -10.85
CA THR A 104 -7.86 -0.99 -11.08
C THR A 104 -6.42 -0.90 -10.63
N ALA A 105 -5.98 -1.87 -9.81
CA ALA A 105 -4.60 -2.03 -9.42
C ALA A 105 -3.89 -2.97 -10.40
N TYR A 106 -2.62 -2.68 -10.71
CA TYR A 106 -1.81 -3.43 -11.67
C TYR A 106 -0.50 -3.90 -11.03
N ALA A 107 0.06 -4.98 -11.57
CA ALA A 107 1.40 -5.41 -11.22
C ALA A 107 2.45 -4.37 -11.68
N ASN A 108 3.65 -4.46 -11.12
CA ASN A 108 4.80 -3.70 -11.62
C ASN A 108 5.55 -4.53 -12.68
N LYS A 109 6.08 -3.88 -13.72
CA LYS A 109 6.91 -4.53 -14.75
C LYS A 109 8.20 -5.13 -14.16
N SER A 110 8.73 -4.55 -13.09
CA SER A 110 9.91 -5.04 -12.38
C SER A 110 9.67 -6.34 -11.60
N ASP A 111 8.41 -6.75 -11.36
CA ASP A 111 8.09 -8.04 -10.73
C ASP A 111 8.31 -9.22 -11.70
N SER A 112 8.75 -8.95 -12.93
CA SER A 112 8.97 -9.94 -13.98
C SER A 112 10.42 -10.43 -14.06
N SER A 113 11.35 -9.88 -13.28
CA SER A 113 12.80 -10.13 -13.44
C SER A 113 13.51 -10.59 -12.16
N SER A 114 12.96 -11.60 -11.49
CA SER A 114 13.71 -12.42 -10.52
C SER A 114 13.59 -13.92 -10.85
N HIS A 115 14.08 -14.29 -12.03
CA HIS A 115 14.52 -15.67 -12.27
C HIS A 115 15.89 -15.85 -11.60
N GLY A 116 15.89 -16.39 -10.38
CA GLY A 116 17.09 -16.76 -9.64
C GLY A 116 16.77 -17.78 -8.55
N ALA A 117 16.77 -19.06 -8.95
CA ALA A 117 16.71 -20.28 -8.13
C ALA A 117 15.54 -20.40 -7.13
N ALA A 118 14.57 -21.25 -7.48
CA ALA A 118 13.58 -21.78 -6.54
C ALA A 118 14.27 -22.46 -5.34
N PRO A 119 13.58 -22.46 -4.17
CA PRO A 119 12.93 -23.72 -3.84
C PRO A 119 11.47 -23.56 -3.38
N ALA A 120 10.69 -24.61 -3.66
CA ALA A 120 9.37 -24.94 -3.11
C ALA A 120 8.20 -23.98 -3.40
N THR A 121 7.76 -24.00 -4.66
CA THR A 121 6.40 -24.31 -5.10
C THR A 121 5.29 -24.31 -4.02
N GLY A 122 4.38 -23.33 -4.10
CA GLY A 122 2.97 -23.54 -3.70
C GLY A 122 2.44 -22.88 -2.41
N MET A 123 3.27 -22.17 -1.63
CA MET A 123 2.84 -21.59 -0.34
C MET A 123 2.79 -20.05 -0.33
N VAL A 124 2.33 -19.40 -1.41
CA VAL A 124 2.66 -17.96 -1.60
C VAL A 124 1.51 -16.99 -1.29
N ALA A 125 0.32 -17.44 -0.90
CA ALA A 125 -0.71 -16.58 -0.32
C ALA A 125 -1.80 -17.35 0.40
N SER A 126 -2.23 -18.49 -0.15
CA SER A 126 -3.13 -19.44 0.54
C SER A 126 -2.56 -19.86 1.90
N GLY A 127 -1.24 -19.90 2.02
CA GLY A 127 -0.51 -20.11 3.26
C GLY A 127 -0.81 -19.09 4.36
N PHE A 128 -1.46 -17.97 4.07
CA PHE A 128 -1.95 -16.99 5.06
C PHE A 128 -3.46 -17.06 5.30
N SER A 129 -4.24 -17.68 4.41
CA SER A 129 -5.70 -17.77 4.56
C SER A 129 -6.11 -18.53 5.82
N GLY A 130 -7.10 -17.99 6.54
CA GLY A 130 -7.66 -18.62 7.73
C GLY A 130 -7.72 -17.67 8.92
N HIS A 131 -8.10 -18.24 10.05
CA HIS A 131 -8.17 -17.55 11.33
C HIS A 131 -6.84 -17.70 12.08
N TRP A 132 -6.31 -16.59 12.60
CA TRP A 132 -5.05 -16.51 13.31
C TRP A 132 -5.26 -15.85 14.66
N ALA A 133 -4.84 -16.52 15.73
CA ALA A 133 -4.96 -16.01 17.08
C ALA A 133 -3.62 -16.06 17.81
N GLY A 134 -3.41 -15.13 18.74
CA GLY A 134 -2.21 -15.11 19.57
C GLY A 134 -2.16 -13.89 20.48
N GLN A 135 -0.95 -13.46 20.83
CA GLN A 135 -0.72 -12.28 21.64
C GLN A 135 0.34 -11.39 21.03
N VAL A 136 0.05 -10.09 20.96
CA VAL A 136 1.01 -9.04 20.61
C VAL A 136 1.44 -8.30 21.86
N ARG A 137 2.67 -7.81 21.86
CA ARG A 137 3.26 -7.13 23.00
C ARG A 137 3.93 -5.84 22.59
N TRP A 138 3.79 -4.81 23.41
CA TRP A 138 4.59 -3.60 23.38
C TRP A 138 5.13 -3.34 24.78
N LEU A 139 6.46 -3.35 24.93
CA LEU A 139 7.14 -3.31 26.22
C LEU A 139 6.55 -4.37 27.19
N PHE A 140 5.86 -3.92 28.24
CA PHE A 140 5.24 -4.74 29.28
C PHE A 140 3.72 -4.96 29.06
N VAL A 141 3.13 -4.35 28.03
CA VAL A 141 1.72 -4.53 27.68
C VAL A 141 1.58 -5.71 26.73
N ALA A 142 0.61 -6.60 27.00
CA ALA A 142 0.26 -7.73 26.14
C ALA A 142 -1.23 -7.68 25.80
N ASP A 143 -1.54 -7.80 24.51
CA ASP A 143 -2.89 -7.69 23.96
C ASP A 143 -3.20 -8.92 23.11
N PRO A 144 -4.42 -9.49 23.24
CA PRO A 144 -4.86 -10.55 22.35
C PRO A 144 -4.93 -10.06 20.90
N ALA A 145 -4.48 -10.89 19.99
CA ALA A 145 -4.47 -10.65 18.56
C ALA A 145 -5.33 -11.70 17.88
N ASP A 146 -6.33 -11.27 17.12
CA ASP A 146 -7.23 -12.14 16.39
C ASP A 146 -7.42 -11.59 14.98
N ILE A 147 -7.16 -12.42 13.96
CA ILE A 147 -7.07 -12.01 12.57
C ILE A 147 -7.73 -13.04 11.67
N VAL A 148 -8.70 -12.60 10.89
CA VAL A 148 -9.26 -13.40 9.79
C VAL A 148 -8.66 -12.94 8.47
N ILE A 149 -8.03 -13.85 7.75
CA ILE A 149 -7.35 -13.57 6.47
C ILE A 149 -8.02 -14.36 5.34
N SER A 150 -8.31 -13.68 4.25
CA SER A 150 -8.71 -14.26 2.98
C SER A 150 -7.74 -13.82 1.88
N THR A 151 -7.27 -14.78 1.08
CA THR A 151 -6.32 -14.51 0.01
C THR A 151 -6.89 -14.85 -1.35
N ARG A 152 -6.61 -14.00 -2.34
CA ARG A 152 -6.94 -14.23 -3.75
C ARG A 152 -5.73 -13.87 -4.60
N GLY A 153 -5.02 -14.87 -5.11
CA GLY A 153 -3.71 -14.65 -5.71
C GLY A 153 -2.74 -14.08 -4.67
N SER A 154 -1.91 -13.09 -5.02
CA SER A 154 -1.02 -12.41 -4.07
C SER A 154 -1.71 -11.34 -3.20
N THR A 155 -2.99 -11.05 -3.46
CA THR A 155 -3.78 -10.07 -2.71
C THR A 155 -4.37 -10.70 -1.46
N VAL A 156 -4.30 -9.94 -0.36
CA VAL A 156 -4.83 -10.35 0.92
C VAL A 156 -5.81 -9.30 1.43
N THR A 157 -6.96 -9.76 1.89
CA THR A 157 -7.93 -8.97 2.64
C THR A 157 -8.17 -9.66 3.96
N GLY A 158 -8.39 -8.89 5.01
CA GLY A 158 -8.70 -9.48 6.29
C GLY A 158 -9.33 -8.50 7.25
N THR A 159 -9.66 -9.02 8.42
CA THR A 159 -10.18 -8.25 9.54
C THR A 159 -9.31 -8.54 10.75
N TRP A 160 -8.85 -7.48 11.40
CA TRP A 160 -8.23 -7.54 12.71
C TRP A 160 -9.32 -7.32 13.77
N HIS A 161 -9.40 -8.23 14.72
CA HIS A 161 -10.28 -8.15 15.87
C HIS A 161 -9.42 -7.73 17.07
N ASP A 162 -9.64 -6.51 17.57
CA ASP A 162 -9.01 -6.05 18.80
C ASP A 162 -9.73 -6.67 20.00
N GLY A 163 -9.09 -7.62 20.68
CA GLY A 163 -9.71 -8.32 21.80
C GLY A 163 -9.91 -7.48 23.07
N LYS A 164 -9.39 -6.25 23.14
CA LYS A 164 -9.67 -5.30 24.24
C LYS A 164 -10.85 -4.40 23.95
N SER A 165 -10.93 -3.89 22.72
CA SER A 165 -11.97 -2.92 22.34
C SER A 165 -13.17 -3.55 21.64
N GLY A 166 -13.06 -4.79 21.19
CA GLY A 166 -14.10 -5.51 20.44
C GLY A 166 -14.31 -5.00 19.02
N PHE A 167 -13.46 -4.09 18.53
CA PHE A 167 -13.59 -3.51 17.21
C PHE A 167 -12.96 -4.37 16.12
N ASN A 168 -13.59 -4.32 14.95
CA ASN A 168 -13.16 -5.01 13.74
C ASN A 168 -12.54 -3.99 12.78
N THR A 169 -11.24 -4.08 12.55
CA THR A 169 -10.52 -3.20 11.64
C THR A 169 -10.21 -3.96 10.34
N PRO A 170 -10.86 -3.62 9.21
CA PRO A 170 -10.55 -4.23 7.93
C PRO A 170 -9.15 -3.81 7.46
N PHE A 171 -8.45 -4.71 6.79
CA PHE A 171 -7.17 -4.43 6.16
C PHE A 171 -7.05 -5.07 4.78
N SER A 172 -6.13 -4.51 4.00
CA SER A 172 -5.70 -5.07 2.73
C SER A 172 -4.18 -5.07 2.65
N GLY A 173 -3.64 -6.09 1.99
CA GLY A 173 -2.21 -6.30 1.88
C GLY A 173 -1.82 -7.16 0.70
N SER A 174 -0.53 -7.48 0.66
CA SER A 174 0.06 -8.35 -0.35
C SER A 174 1.02 -9.32 0.30
N VAL A 175 1.12 -10.51 -0.27
CA VAL A 175 2.14 -11.49 0.13
C VAL A 175 3.33 -11.41 -0.81
N ASN A 176 4.52 -11.36 -0.23
CA ASN A 176 5.79 -11.56 -0.92
C ASN A 176 6.55 -12.67 -0.19
N GLY A 177 6.62 -13.85 -0.80
CA GLY A 177 7.19 -15.05 -0.20
C GLY A 177 6.45 -15.43 1.09
N ASN A 178 7.21 -15.53 2.19
CA ASN A 178 6.68 -15.88 3.52
C ASN A 178 6.22 -14.65 4.33
N THR A 179 6.10 -13.48 3.72
CA THR A 179 5.73 -12.24 4.42
C THR A 179 4.49 -11.60 3.80
N LEU A 180 3.47 -11.41 4.62
CA LEU A 180 2.29 -10.59 4.35
C LEU A 180 2.55 -9.18 4.89
N THR A 181 2.40 -8.17 4.05
CA THR A 181 2.41 -6.76 4.46
C THR A 181 1.03 -6.16 4.25
N PHE A 182 0.44 -5.56 5.28
CA PHE A 182 -0.89 -4.96 5.19
C PHE A 182 -0.98 -3.59 5.86
N ASN A 183 -1.90 -2.77 5.35
CA ASN A 183 -2.25 -1.48 5.91
C ASN A 183 -3.48 -1.59 6.80
N TYR A 184 -3.48 -0.86 7.90
CA TYR A 184 -4.65 -0.73 8.76
C TYR A 184 -4.83 0.74 9.20
N VAL A 185 -6.03 1.05 9.67
CA VAL A 185 -6.36 2.33 10.29
C VAL A 185 -6.51 2.08 11.79
N ALA A 186 -5.71 2.74 12.62
CA ALA A 186 -5.78 2.63 14.06
C ALA A 186 -7.09 3.25 14.57
N GLN A 187 -7.78 2.56 15.47
CA GLN A 187 -9.09 2.94 15.97
C GLN A 187 -9.05 4.19 16.87
N GLY A 188 -7.92 4.48 17.52
CA GLY A 188 -7.83 5.56 18.50
C GLY A 188 -7.74 6.96 17.89
N ASP A 189 -6.84 7.13 16.92
CA ASP A 189 -6.52 8.42 16.31
C ASP A 189 -6.78 8.45 14.79
N GLY A 190 -7.28 7.36 14.22
CA GLY A 190 -7.45 7.21 12.78
C GLY A 190 -6.13 7.13 12.01
N SER A 191 -4.99 6.96 12.70
CA SER A 191 -3.69 6.93 12.05
C SER A 191 -3.54 5.71 11.14
N HIS A 192 -2.84 5.88 10.03
CA HIS A 192 -2.53 4.79 9.13
C HIS A 192 -1.26 4.08 9.59
N GLY A 193 -1.39 2.79 9.87
CA GLY A 193 -0.27 1.91 10.24
C GLY A 193 0.03 0.89 9.16
N THR A 194 1.28 0.41 9.14
CA THR A 194 1.67 -0.78 8.37
C THR A 194 1.97 -1.91 9.35
N ALA A 195 1.48 -3.11 9.04
CA ALA A 195 1.82 -4.33 9.75
C ALA A 195 2.46 -5.34 8.81
N THR A 196 3.38 -6.13 9.35
CA THR A 196 4.01 -7.26 8.64
C THR A 196 3.79 -8.53 9.43
N MET A 197 3.32 -9.56 8.76
CA MET A 197 3.15 -10.90 9.29
C MET A 197 4.06 -11.86 8.50
N THR A 198 4.96 -12.56 9.20
CA THR A 198 5.93 -13.47 8.58
C THR A 198 5.69 -14.88 9.07
N MET A 199 5.47 -15.80 8.14
CA MET A 199 5.28 -17.22 8.43
C MET A 199 6.58 -17.82 8.99
N THR A 200 6.48 -18.46 10.16
CA THR A 200 7.58 -19.19 10.83
C THR A 200 7.42 -20.71 10.73
N GLY A 201 6.22 -21.17 10.37
CA GLY A 201 5.88 -22.58 10.15
C GLY A 201 4.54 -22.67 9.42
N GLN A 202 4.04 -23.88 9.18
CA GLN A 202 2.80 -24.07 8.40
C GLN A 202 1.57 -23.41 9.04
N ASN A 203 1.50 -23.40 10.37
CA ASN A 203 0.40 -22.85 11.17
C ASN A 203 0.87 -21.80 12.18
N THR A 204 2.09 -21.28 12.02
CA THR A 204 2.68 -20.31 12.96
C THR A 204 3.27 -19.14 12.20
N ALA A 205 3.07 -17.94 12.73
CA ALA A 205 3.60 -16.71 12.16
C ALA A 205 4.00 -15.73 13.26
N THR A 206 4.90 -14.81 12.95
CA THR A 206 5.12 -13.61 13.76
C THR A 206 4.41 -12.43 13.12
N ILE A 207 3.96 -11.49 13.93
CA ILE A 207 3.35 -10.24 13.47
C ILE A 207 4.02 -9.05 14.12
N ARG A 208 4.14 -7.96 13.38
CA ARG A 208 4.68 -6.68 13.84
C ARG A 208 3.84 -5.54 13.31
N PHE A 209 3.40 -4.65 14.19
CA PHE A 209 2.70 -3.41 13.89
C PHE A 209 3.69 -2.25 14.02
N ALA A 210 3.92 -1.53 12.94
CA ALA A 210 4.67 -0.29 12.96
C ALA A 210 3.68 0.88 13.02
N ALA A 211 3.32 1.30 14.24
CA ALA A 211 2.68 2.58 14.50
C ALA A 211 3.65 3.42 15.33
N ALA A 212 3.99 4.63 14.90
CA ALA A 212 4.76 5.52 15.78
C ALA A 212 3.82 5.98 16.92
N PRO A 213 4.27 6.03 18.19
CA PRO A 213 5.61 5.73 18.73
C PRO A 213 5.80 4.28 19.23
N ALA A 214 4.82 3.38 19.08
CA ALA A 214 4.81 2.06 19.70
C ALA A 214 4.79 0.91 18.69
N THR A 215 5.83 0.05 18.70
CA THR A 215 5.83 -1.18 17.91
C THR A 215 5.27 -2.35 18.70
N PHE A 216 4.15 -2.92 18.26
CA PHE A 216 3.62 -4.16 18.81
C PHE A 216 4.15 -5.35 18.02
N SER A 217 4.54 -6.43 18.69
CA SER A 217 4.91 -7.68 18.00
C SER A 217 4.49 -8.91 18.77
N GLY A 218 4.21 -10.00 18.06
CA GLY A 218 3.65 -11.21 18.65
C GLY A 218 3.83 -12.44 17.79
N ALA A 219 3.50 -13.59 18.37
CA ALA A 219 3.34 -14.84 17.64
C ALA A 219 1.85 -15.16 17.48
N LEU A 220 1.49 -15.67 16.31
CA LEU A 220 0.15 -16.10 15.96
C LEU A 220 0.17 -17.58 15.60
N THR A 221 -0.90 -18.27 15.96
CA THR A 221 -1.17 -19.64 15.55
C THR A 221 -2.47 -19.68 14.79
N ARG A 222 -2.47 -20.42 13.68
CA ARG A 222 -3.68 -20.65 12.89
C ARG A 222 -4.60 -21.60 13.64
N SER A 223 -5.86 -21.21 13.80
CA SER A 223 -6.90 -22.14 14.27
C SER A 223 -7.26 -23.13 13.15
N PRO A 224 -7.49 -24.41 13.47
CA PRO A 224 -7.92 -25.41 12.51
C PRO A 224 -9.29 -25.10 11.89
#